data_AF-A0A318AI80-F1
#
_entry.id   AF-A0A318AI80-F1
#
_cell.length_a   1.000
_cell.length_b   1.000
_cell.length_c   1.000
_cell.angle_alpha   90.00
_cell.angle_beta   90.00
_cell.angle_gamma   90.00
#
_symmetry.space_group_name_H-M   'P 1'
#
loop_
_entity.id
_entity.type
_entity.pdbx_description
1 polymer ?
#
loop_
_entity_poly.entity_id
_entity_poly.type
_entity_poly.pdbx_seq_one_letter_code
_entity_poly.pdbx_strand_id
1 'polypeptide(L)'
;MKDRGWDVTVDVREGSMEFPNGYHEDQAEAVERDREACFDQFGDDNVPLSEMSDEQWRDEYDTAVAVSECMVEHGHNVAEPPSFEVFKEGVLSGTSDWDPRADPDNPDMSSEEHYSRYEDCPFSKFEG
;
A
#
# COMPACT_ATOMS: atom_id res chain seq x y z
N MET A 1 21.77 -6.46 7.22
CA MET A 1 21.38 -5.85 8.52
C MET A 1 21.94 -6.57 9.75
N LYS A 2 22.77 -7.63 9.60
CA LYS A 2 23.34 -8.37 10.74
C LYS A 2 24.04 -7.47 11.77
N ASP A 3 24.75 -6.45 11.28
CA ASP A 3 25.44 -5.47 12.13
C ASP A 3 24.48 -4.54 12.92
N ARG A 4 23.19 -4.52 12.58
CA ARG A 4 22.11 -3.76 13.24
C ARG A 4 21.24 -4.64 14.16
N GLY A 5 21.52 -5.94 14.26
CA GLY A 5 20.86 -6.86 15.19
C GLY A 5 19.74 -7.73 14.60
N TRP A 6 19.57 -7.74 13.28
CA TRP A 6 18.60 -8.61 12.60
C TRP A 6 19.19 -9.19 11.31
N ASP A 7 18.90 -10.47 11.06
CA ASP A 7 19.42 -11.20 9.90
C ASP A 7 18.38 -11.19 8.78
N VAL A 8 18.56 -10.26 7.83
CA VAL A 8 17.74 -10.18 6.62
C VAL A 8 18.59 -10.08 5.37
N THR A 9 18.09 -10.72 4.32
CA THR A 9 18.50 -10.51 2.93
C THR A 9 17.50 -9.54 2.30
N VAL A 10 17.99 -8.48 1.67
CA VAL A 10 17.15 -7.50 0.97
C VAL A 10 17.44 -7.60 -0.52
N ASP A 11 16.43 -7.88 -1.32
CA ASP A 11 16.49 -7.70 -2.76
C ASP A 11 15.88 -6.35 -3.12
N VAL A 12 16.75 -5.38 -3.37
CA VAL A 12 16.35 -4.01 -3.71
C VAL A 12 15.70 -3.95 -5.09
N ARG A 13 16.02 -4.87 -6.00
CA ARG A 13 15.46 -4.90 -7.35
C ARG A 13 14.03 -5.44 -7.34
N GLU A 14 13.76 -6.40 -6.46
CA GLU A 14 12.45 -7.05 -6.32
C GLU A 14 11.61 -6.43 -5.19
N GLY A 15 12.17 -5.45 -4.46
CA GLY A 15 11.48 -4.78 -3.36
C GLY A 15 11.15 -5.74 -2.20
N SER A 16 11.92 -6.81 -2.04
CA SER A 16 11.61 -7.87 -1.09
C SER A 16 12.63 -7.94 0.05
N MET A 17 12.16 -8.41 1.20
CA MET A 17 12.98 -8.69 2.38
C MET A 17 12.67 -10.11 2.86
N GLU A 18 13.73 -10.89 3.05
CA GLU A 18 13.63 -12.26 3.55
C GLU A 18 14.44 -12.43 4.83
N PHE A 19 13.88 -13.20 5.76
CA PHE A 19 14.60 -13.68 6.94
C PHE A 19 15.13 -15.09 6.63
N PRO A 20 16.40 -15.26 6.20
CA PRO A 20 16.93 -16.55 5.75
C PRO A 20 16.88 -17.64 6.81
N ASN A 21 16.81 -17.27 8.09
CA ASN A 21 16.69 -18.18 9.22
C ASN A 21 15.33 -18.08 9.94
N GLY A 22 14.36 -17.36 9.36
CA GLY A 22 13.10 -17.01 10.01
C GLY A 22 13.21 -15.78 10.91
N TYR A 23 12.06 -15.16 11.19
CA TYR A 23 11.96 -14.07 12.15
C TYR A 23 12.01 -14.64 13.57
N HIS A 24 12.93 -14.12 14.37
CA HIS A 24 13.09 -14.52 15.77
C HIS A 24 12.79 -13.34 16.70
N GLU A 25 12.18 -13.63 17.86
CA GLU A 25 11.77 -12.59 18.82
C GLU A 25 12.93 -11.73 19.34
N ASP A 26 14.15 -12.28 19.39
CA ASP A 26 15.36 -11.54 19.77
C ASP A 26 15.77 -10.46 18.76
N GLN A 27 15.20 -10.48 17.56
CA GLN A 27 15.39 -9.47 16.51
C GLN A 27 14.31 -8.37 16.57
N ALA A 28 13.21 -8.57 17.32
CA ALA A 28 12.03 -7.72 17.25
C ALA A 28 12.30 -6.25 17.61
N GLU A 29 13.03 -6.00 18.70
CA GLU A 29 13.40 -4.64 19.09
C GLU A 29 14.31 -3.95 18.05
N ALA A 30 15.19 -4.71 17.39
CA ALA A 30 16.08 -4.18 16.36
C ALA A 30 15.31 -3.83 15.07
N VAL A 31 14.35 -4.67 14.69
CA VAL A 31 13.45 -4.44 13.56
C VAL A 31 12.57 -3.21 13.83
N GLU A 32 11.92 -3.14 14.98
CA GLU A 32 11.02 -2.02 15.30
C GLU A 32 11.77 -0.70 15.34
N ARG A 33 12.95 -0.65 15.97
CA ARG A 33 13.79 0.56 15.99
C ARG A 33 14.20 1.01 14.59
N ASP A 34 14.60 0.07 13.73
CA ASP A 34 15.01 0.41 12.36
C ASP A 34 13.80 0.81 11.49
N ARG A 35 12.62 0.24 11.77
CA ARG A 35 11.35 0.62 11.16
C ARG A 35 10.92 2.01 11.58
N GLU A 36 10.92 2.32 12.88
CA GLU A 36 10.66 3.65 13.43
C GLU A 36 11.63 4.67 12.84
N ALA A 37 12.94 4.39 12.83
CA ALA A 37 13.94 5.28 12.23
C ALA A 37 13.77 5.44 10.70
N CYS A 38 13.18 4.45 10.02
CA CYS A 38 12.79 4.57 8.62
C CYS A 38 11.60 5.54 8.50
N PHE A 39 10.56 5.37 9.31
CA PHE A 39 9.36 6.21 9.29
C PHE A 39 9.60 7.65 9.75
N ASP A 40 10.50 7.87 10.71
CA ASP A 40 10.92 9.21 11.17
C ASP A 40 11.49 10.07 10.04
N GLN A 41 12.07 9.45 9.00
CA GLN A 41 12.57 10.17 7.82
C GLN A 41 11.45 10.72 6.93
N PHE A 42 10.23 10.21 7.07
CA PHE A 42 9.05 10.63 6.31
C PHE A 42 8.14 11.60 7.09
N GLY A 43 8.45 11.94 8.35
CA GLY A 43 7.72 12.96 9.13
C GLY A 43 6.30 12.55 9.56
N ASP A 44 5.47 13.56 9.89
CA ASP A 44 4.07 13.43 10.34
C ASP A 44 3.11 12.82 9.30
N ASP A 45 3.59 12.52 8.09
CA ASP A 45 2.79 11.97 6.99
C ASP A 45 2.45 10.47 7.18
N ASN A 46 3.01 9.81 8.20
CA ASN A 46 2.67 8.44 8.59
C ASN A 46 1.74 8.41 9.81
N VAL A 47 0.57 9.02 9.70
CA VAL A 47 -0.50 8.82 10.69
C VAL A 47 -0.98 7.36 10.59
N PRO A 48 -0.94 6.57 11.67
CA PRO A 48 -1.51 5.23 11.66
C PRO A 48 -2.96 5.27 11.16
N LEU A 49 -3.35 4.29 10.33
CA LEU A 49 -4.70 4.23 9.74
C LEU A 49 -5.83 4.39 10.79
N SER A 50 -5.61 3.84 11.99
CA SER A 50 -6.54 3.95 13.13
C SER A 50 -6.67 5.36 13.71
N GLU A 51 -5.72 6.25 13.44
CA GLU A 51 -5.62 7.61 13.96
C GLU A 51 -5.93 8.67 12.90
N MET A 52 -6.12 8.27 11.63
CA MET A 52 -6.58 9.16 10.58
C MET A 52 -7.95 9.77 10.91
N SER A 53 -8.07 11.08 10.70
CA SER A 53 -9.34 11.80 10.78
C SER A 53 -10.32 11.39 9.68
N ASP A 54 -11.60 11.67 9.88
CA ASP A 54 -12.63 11.42 8.86
C ASP A 54 -12.38 12.21 7.56
N GLU A 55 -11.74 13.38 7.65
CA GLU A 55 -11.34 14.17 6.47
C GLU A 55 -10.24 13.46 5.68
N GLN A 56 -9.19 12.99 6.35
CA GLN A 56 -8.12 12.21 5.71
C GLN A 56 -8.65 10.93 5.09
N TRP A 57 -9.57 10.22 5.75
CA TRP A 57 -10.22 9.04 5.17
C TRP A 57 -11.00 9.38 3.91
N ARG A 58 -11.69 10.53 3.88
CA ARG A 58 -12.44 10.97 2.70
C ARG A 58 -11.50 11.30 1.55
N ASP A 59 -10.38 11.95 1.83
CA ASP A 59 -9.38 12.26 0.80
C ASP A 59 -8.78 10.98 0.19
N GLU A 60 -8.47 9.97 1.01
CA GLU A 60 -8.02 8.66 0.51
C GLU A 60 -9.08 7.98 -0.37
N TYR A 61 -10.35 7.97 0.09
CA TYR A 61 -11.46 7.39 -0.67
C TYR A 61 -11.68 8.12 -2.01
N ASP A 62 -11.71 9.45 -2.00
CA ASP A 62 -11.90 10.27 -3.19
C ASP A 62 -10.72 10.13 -4.17
N THR A 63 -9.52 9.85 -3.66
CA THR A 63 -8.35 9.55 -4.50
C THR A 63 -8.48 8.18 -5.13
N ALA A 64 -8.87 7.16 -4.37
CA ALA A 64 -9.07 5.81 -4.90
C ALA A 64 -10.21 5.76 -5.94
N VAL A 65 -11.29 6.50 -5.73
CA VAL A 65 -12.38 6.65 -6.72
C VAL A 65 -11.88 7.34 -7.99
N ALA A 66 -11.10 8.42 -7.87
CA ALA A 66 -10.52 9.10 -9.05
C ALA A 66 -9.59 8.16 -9.87
N VAL A 67 -8.83 7.30 -9.19
CA VAL A 67 -8.03 6.26 -9.86
C VAL A 67 -8.94 5.27 -10.59
N SER A 68 -10.00 4.80 -9.94
CA SER A 68 -10.98 3.89 -10.55
C SER A 68 -11.58 4.48 -11.83
N GLU A 69 -11.97 5.75 -11.80
CA GLU A 69 -12.49 6.48 -12.95
C GLU A 69 -11.45 6.58 -14.08
N CYS A 70 -10.21 6.96 -13.76
CA CYS A 70 -9.11 7.00 -14.73
C CYS A 70 -8.86 5.63 -15.40
N MET A 71 -8.85 4.56 -14.61
CA MET A 71 -8.65 3.20 -15.14
C MET A 71 -9.75 2.81 -16.13
N VAL A 72 -11.01 3.13 -15.81
CA VAL A 72 -12.13 2.92 -16.71
C VAL A 72 -11.99 3.76 -17.99
N GLU A 73 -11.54 5.01 -17.89
CA GLU A 73 -11.25 5.87 -19.06
C GLU A 73 -10.14 5.30 -19.95
N HIS A 74 -9.15 4.63 -19.36
CA HIS A 74 -8.09 3.92 -20.07
C HIS A 74 -8.50 2.54 -20.61
N GLY A 75 -9.76 2.14 -20.39
CA GLY A 75 -10.33 0.89 -20.90
C GLY A 75 -10.03 -0.34 -20.06
N HIS A 76 -9.52 -0.16 -18.84
CA HIS A 76 -9.34 -1.25 -17.88
C HIS A 76 -10.68 -1.63 -17.24
N ASN A 77 -10.81 -2.91 -16.90
CA ASN A 77 -11.93 -3.41 -16.12
C ASN A 77 -11.65 -3.21 -14.63
N VAL A 78 -12.57 -2.52 -13.93
CA VAL A 78 -12.42 -2.17 -12.52
C VAL A 78 -13.72 -2.47 -11.79
N ALA A 79 -13.62 -3.04 -10.59
CA ALA A 79 -14.78 -3.24 -9.73
C ALA A 79 -15.38 -1.90 -9.27
N GLU A 80 -16.71 -1.81 -9.19
CA GLU A 80 -17.39 -0.62 -8.67
C GLU A 80 -16.89 -0.28 -7.26
N PRO A 81 -16.67 1.01 -6.95
CA PRO A 81 -16.22 1.42 -5.62
C PRO A 81 -17.26 1.07 -4.56
N PRO A 82 -16.85 0.53 -3.39
CA PRO A 82 -17.74 0.33 -2.26
C PRO A 82 -18.16 1.70 -1.66
N SER A 83 -19.10 1.71 -0.71
CA SER A 83 -19.37 2.96 0.01
C SER A 83 -18.15 3.39 0.83
N PHE A 84 -18.05 4.69 1.13
CA PHE A 84 -17.01 5.25 2.00
C PHE A 84 -16.85 4.49 3.33
N GLU A 85 -17.97 4.16 3.97
CA GLU A 85 -17.97 3.44 5.25
C GLU A 85 -17.41 2.02 5.09
N VAL A 86 -17.79 1.31 4.02
CA VAL A 86 -17.30 -0.04 3.73
C VAL A 86 -15.82 -0.02 3.35
N PHE A 87 -15.36 0.97 2.59
CA PHE A 87 -13.95 1.18 2.28
C PHE A 87 -13.14 1.38 3.56
N LYS A 88 -13.53 2.34 4.39
CA LYS A 88 -12.83 2.66 5.64
C LYS A 88 -12.78 1.46 6.59
N GLU A 89 -13.91 0.79 6.80
CA GLU A 89 -13.99 -0.40 7.65
C GLU A 89 -13.11 -1.53 7.11
N GLY A 90 -13.17 -1.79 5.80
CA GLY A 90 -12.37 -2.83 5.15
C GLY A 90 -10.88 -2.58 5.26
N VAL A 91 -10.43 -1.32 5.08
CA VAL A 91 -9.00 -0.99 5.20
C VAL A 91 -8.56 -1.14 6.66
N LEU A 92 -9.36 -0.69 7.62
CA LEU A 92 -9.05 -0.81 9.06
C LEU A 92 -9.03 -2.27 9.55
N SER A 93 -9.90 -3.13 9.03
CA SER A 93 -9.96 -4.55 9.38
C SER A 93 -8.93 -5.40 8.61
N GLY A 94 -8.28 -4.84 7.59
CA GLY A 94 -7.46 -5.60 6.65
C GLY A 94 -8.26 -6.57 5.77
N THR A 95 -9.55 -6.30 5.57
CA THR A 95 -10.46 -7.12 4.74
C THR A 95 -10.96 -6.37 3.50
N SER A 96 -10.36 -5.22 3.17
CA SER A 96 -10.69 -4.52 1.92
C SER A 96 -10.14 -5.31 0.74
N ASP A 97 -11.05 -5.90 -0.03
CA ASP A 97 -10.72 -6.57 -1.30
C ASP A 97 -10.79 -5.61 -2.50
N TRP A 98 -11.13 -4.33 -2.27
CA TRP A 98 -11.24 -3.35 -3.35
C TRP A 98 -9.92 -2.62 -3.57
N ASP A 99 -9.31 -2.89 -4.73
CA ASP A 99 -8.20 -2.14 -5.31
C ASP A 99 -8.66 -1.62 -6.69
N PRO A 100 -8.68 -0.28 -6.92
CA PRO A 100 -9.08 0.30 -8.19
C PRO A 100 -8.14 -0.07 -9.35
N ARG A 101 -6.96 -0.65 -9.09
CA ARG A 101 -6.01 -1.12 -10.11
C ARG A 101 -6.04 -2.63 -10.33
N ALA A 102 -6.73 -3.38 -9.48
CA ALA A 102 -6.93 -4.80 -9.70
C ALA A 102 -7.88 -5.03 -10.89
N ASP A 103 -7.72 -6.18 -11.54
CA ASP A 103 -8.64 -6.63 -12.57
C ASP A 103 -9.52 -7.76 -12.01
N PRO A 104 -10.83 -7.55 -11.83
CA PRO A 104 -11.69 -8.58 -11.27
C PRO A 104 -11.82 -9.81 -12.19
N ASP A 105 -11.53 -9.67 -13.49
CA ASP A 105 -11.53 -10.78 -14.45
C ASP A 105 -10.16 -11.44 -14.62
N ASN A 106 -9.10 -10.83 -14.08
CA ASN A 106 -7.74 -11.36 -14.09
C ASN A 106 -7.08 -11.29 -12.69
N PRO A 107 -7.54 -12.14 -11.74
CA PRO A 107 -6.99 -12.16 -10.38
C PRO A 107 -5.53 -12.63 -10.30
N ASP A 108 -5.04 -13.31 -11.35
CA ASP A 108 -3.66 -13.80 -11.47
C ASP A 108 -2.77 -12.84 -12.30
N MET A 109 -3.18 -11.57 -12.44
CA MET A 109 -2.41 -10.55 -13.14
C MET A 109 -0.97 -10.49 -12.62
N SER A 110 -0.01 -10.46 -13.54
CA SER A 110 1.40 -10.39 -13.15
C SER A 110 1.70 -9.08 -12.42
N SER A 111 2.71 -9.10 -11.54
CA SER A 111 3.14 -7.86 -10.87
C SER A 111 3.56 -6.79 -11.87
N GLU A 112 4.15 -7.15 -13.01
CA GLU A 112 4.51 -6.21 -14.07
C GLU A 112 3.28 -5.52 -14.69
N GLU A 113 2.21 -6.28 -14.96
CA GLU A 113 0.93 -5.72 -15.43
C GLU A 113 0.23 -4.89 -14.35
N HIS A 114 0.31 -5.28 -13.07
CA HIS A 114 -0.23 -4.46 -11.98
C HIS A 114 0.52 -3.14 -11.85
N TYR A 115 1.85 -3.16 -11.96
CA TYR A 115 2.68 -1.96 -11.86
C TYR A 115 2.52 -1.02 -13.05
N SER A 116 2.36 -1.53 -14.28
CA SER A 116 2.16 -0.65 -15.45
C SER A 116 0.89 0.19 -15.32
N ARG A 117 -0.14 -0.32 -14.65
CA ARG A 117 -1.36 0.46 -14.33
C ARG A 117 -1.06 1.68 -13.45
N TYR A 118 -0.04 1.66 -12.60
CA TYR A 118 0.34 2.84 -11.81
C TYR A 118 0.85 3.99 -12.70
N GLU A 119 1.45 3.68 -13.85
CA GLU A 119 1.90 4.68 -14.82
C GLU A 119 0.73 5.30 -15.58
N ASP A 120 -0.31 4.51 -15.86
CA ASP A 120 -1.54 4.99 -16.51
C ASP A 120 -2.33 5.96 -15.62
N CYS A 121 -2.50 5.60 -14.34
CA CYS A 121 -3.30 6.34 -13.38
C CYS A 121 -2.55 6.53 -12.05
N PRO A 122 -1.69 7.55 -11.95
CA PRO A 122 -0.95 7.83 -10.72
C PRO A 122 -1.90 8.30 -9.61
N PHE A 123 -1.55 8.00 -8.35
CA PHE A 123 -2.31 8.43 -7.17
C PHE A 123 -2.35 9.96 -6.98
N SER A 124 -1.52 10.71 -7.70
CA SER A 124 -1.51 12.16 -7.61
C SER A 124 -2.66 12.78 -8.39
N LYS A 125 -3.75 13.12 -7.70
CA LYS A 125 -4.16 14.54 -7.76
C LYS A 125 -2.91 15.34 -7.34
N PHE A 126 -2.51 16.40 -8.05
CA PHE A 126 -1.30 17.23 -7.79
C PHE A 126 0.01 16.91 -8.55
N GLU A 127 -0.04 16.87 -9.88
CA GLU A 127 0.96 17.64 -10.64
C GLU A 127 0.24 18.83 -11.27
N GLY A 128 0.25 19.95 -10.54
CA GLY A 128 -0.12 21.29 -11.02
C GLY A 128 1.09 22.20 -10.93
#